data_AF-A0A7W8MUN5-F1
#
_entry.id   AF-A0A7W8MUN5-F1
#
_cell.length_a   1.000
_cell.length_b   1.000
_cell.length_c   1.000
_cell.angle_alpha   90.00
_cell.angle_beta   90.00
_cell.angle_gamma   90.00
#
_symmetry.space_group_name_H-M   'P 1'
#
loop_
_entity.id
_entity.type
_entity.pdbx_description
1 polymer ?
#
loop_
_entity_poly.entity_id
_entity_poly.type
_entity_poly.pdbx_seq_one_letter_code
_entity_poly.pdbx_strand_id
1 'polypeptide(L)' 'MPAILHPKDYEEWLDRQEVERPPIHLLRPFDDFGMFIHNAHPKVGNVRNQGPEMLNSQ' A
#
# COMPACT_ATOMS: atom_id res chain seq x y z
N MET A 1 3.71 -8.47 -1.25
CA MET A 1 2.54 -7.71 -0.76
C MET A 1 3.03 -6.68 0.24
N PRO A 2 2.72 -5.39 0.07
CA PRO A 2 3.01 -4.39 1.10
C PRO A 2 2.17 -4.63 2.36
N ALA A 3 2.64 -4.15 3.52
CA ALA A 3 1.82 -4.05 4.71
C ALA A 3 0.91 -2.82 4.57
N ILE A 4 -0.39 -3.06 4.40
CA ILE A 4 -1.40 -2.00 4.22
C ILE A 4 -2.08 -1.78 5.57
N LEU A 5 -2.13 -0.53 6.03
CA LEU A 5 -2.78 -0.15 7.28
C LEU A 5 -4.22 0.28 7.04
N HIS A 6 -5.12 -0.01 7.98
CA HIS A 6 -6.43 0.64 7.96
C HIS A 6 -6.28 2.10 8.40
N PRO A 7 -7.13 3.02 7.89
CA PRO A 7 -7.07 4.43 8.28
C PRO A 7 -7.14 4.69 9.79
N LYS A 8 -7.84 3.82 10.55
CA LYS A 8 -7.95 3.91 12.01
C LYS A 8 -6.61 3.67 12.75
N ASP A 9 -5.66 2.99 12.09
CA ASP A 9 -4.37 2.60 12.67
C ASP A 9 -3.26 3.62 12.32
N TYR A 10 -3.57 4.69 11.55
CA TYR A 10 -2.57 5.67 11.10
C TYR A 10 -1.97 6.48 12.25
N GLU A 11 -2.78 6.87 13.23
CA GLU A 11 -2.29 7.65 14.37
C GLU A 11 -1.27 6.84 15.19
N GLU A 12 -1.57 5.56 15.47
CA GLU A 12 -0.64 4.65 16.16
C GLU A 12 0.66 4.45 15.37
N TRP A 13 0.57 4.35 14.04
CA TRP A 13 1.74 4.20 13.19
C TRP A 13 2.63 5.45 13.12
N LEU A 14 2.02 6.64 13.14
CA LEU A 14 2.70 7.91 13.00
C LEU A 14 3.18 8.49 14.34
N ASP A 15 2.73 7.93 15.46
CA ASP A 15 3.15 8.36 16.79
C ASP A 15 4.67 8.22 16.96
N ARG A 16 5.30 9.33 17.36
CA ARG A 16 6.75 9.44 17.57
C ARG A 16 7.12 9.42 19.05
N GLN A 17 6.14 9.28 19.94
CA GLN A 17 6.42 9.18 21.37
C GLN A 17 7.20 7.90 21.68
N GLU A 18 7.96 7.95 22.78
CA GLU A 18 8.69 6.78 23.26
C GLU A 18 7.68 5.76 23.77
N VAL A 19 7.48 4.69 23.00
CA VAL A 19 6.63 3.56 23.33
C VAL A 19 7.48 2.41 23.85
N GLU A 20 6.97 1.63 24.80
CA GLU A 20 7.66 0.44 25.32
C GLU A 20 7.94 -0.58 24.20
N ARG A 21 7.07 -0.62 23.17
CA ARG A 21 7.16 -1.55 22.04
C ARG A 21 6.76 -0.86 20.73
N PRO A 22 7.51 -1.02 19.63
CA PRO A 22 7.10 -0.54 18.31
C PRO A 22 5.79 -1.22 17.87
N PRO A 23 4.96 -0.56 17.03
CA PRO A 23 3.63 -1.04 16.65
C PRO A 23 3.67 -2.16 15.59
N ILE A 24 4.46 -3.20 15.84
CA ILE A 24 4.68 -4.33 14.91
C ILE A 24 3.43 -5.17 14.70
N HIS A 25 2.44 -5.13 15.61
CA HIS A 25 1.16 -5.83 15.46
C HIS A 25 0.32 -5.27 14.29
N LEU A 26 0.63 -4.05 13.84
CA LEU A 26 0.04 -3.47 12.65
C LEU A 26 0.56 -4.10 11.34
N LEU A 27 1.74 -4.76 11.38
CA LEU A 27 2.38 -5.39 10.22
C LEU A 27 1.81 -6.79 9.96
N ARG A 28 0.56 -6.82 9.50
CA ARG A 28 -0.17 -8.05 9.14
C ARG A 28 -0.67 -7.97 7.70
N PRO A 29 -0.97 -9.13 7.06
CA PRO A 29 -1.70 -9.13 5.80
C PRO A 29 -2.98 -8.32 5.93
N PHE A 30 -3.28 -7.52 4.90
CA PHE A 30 -4.54 -6.80 4.80
C PHE A 30 -5.66 -7.79 4.46
N ASP A 31 -6.90 -7.48 4.83
CA ASP A 31 -8.03 -8.35 4.53
C ASP A 31 -8.16 -8.54 3.00
N ASP A 32 -7.83 -9.75 2.52
CA ASP A 32 -7.70 -10.07 1.08
C ASP A 32 -9.03 -9.93 0.32
N PHE A 33 -10.17 -9.92 1.02
CA PHE A 33 -11.50 -9.79 0.41
C PHE A 33 -11.78 -8.41 -0.22
N GLY A 34 -10.97 -7.39 0.09
CA GLY A 34 -11.12 -6.04 -0.43
C GLY A 34 -10.16 -5.64 -1.56
N MET A 35 -9.26 -6.54 -1.98
CA MET A 35 -8.20 -6.22 -2.94
C MET A 35 -8.47 -6.86 -4.31
N PHE A 36 -8.36 -6.04 -5.37
CA PHE A 36 -8.47 -6.49 -6.75
C PHE A 36 -7.16 -6.24 -7.48
N ILE A 37 -6.82 -7.15 -8.39
CA ILE A 37 -5.66 -7.03 -9.26
C ILE A 37 -6.09 -7.17 -10.72
N HIS A 38 -5.53 -6.31 -11.58
CA HIS A 38 -5.79 -6.30 -13.01
C HIS A 38 -4.47 -6.05 -13.75
N ASN A 39 -4.45 -6.36 -15.05
CA ASN A 39 -3.30 -6.08 -15.89
C ASN A 39 -3.10 -4.56 -16.03
N ALA A 40 -1.87 -4.10 -15.85
CA ALA A 40 -1.47 -2.72 -16.10
C ALA A 40 -1.03 -2.52 -17.57
N HIS A 41 -0.78 -1.27 -17.95
CA HIS A 41 -0.26 -0.95 -19.27
C HIS A 41 1.16 -1.52 -19.48
N PRO A 42 1.50 -2.18 -20.60
CA PRO A 42 2.82 -2.79 -20.81
C PRO A 42 4.02 -1.82 -20.70
N LYS A 43 3.77 -0.52 -20.95
CA LYS A 43 4.79 0.55 -20.85
C LYS A 43 5.09 1.03 -19.43
N VAL A 44 4.35 0.60 -18.39
CA VAL A 44 4.52 1.08 -17.01
C VAL A 44 5.90 0.76 -16.42
N GLY A 45 6.58 -0.27 -16.93
CA GLY A 45 7.92 -0.66 -16.48
C GLY A 45 9.01 0.38 -16.76
N ASN A 46 8.77 1.36 -17.64
CA ASN A 46 9.70 2.47 -17.89
C ASN A 46 9.26 3.72 -17.11
N VAL A 47 10.06 4.10 -16.11
CA VAL A 47 9.81 5.24 -15.18
C VAL A 47 9.64 6.60 -15.86
N ARG A 48 9.98 6.74 -17.14
CA ARG A 48 9.72 7.96 -17.91
C ARG A 48 8.25 8.11 -18.31
N ASN A 49 7.47 7.03 -18.30
CA ASN A 49 6.04 7.05 -18.60
C ASN A 49 5.26 7.23 -17.29
N GLN A 50 4.60 8.38 -17.13
CA GLN A 50 3.92 8.76 -15.88
C GLN A 50 2.46 9.20 -16.11
N GLY A 51 1.93 8.99 -17.32
CA GLY A 51 0.55 9.35 -17.63
C GLY A 51 -0.46 8.43 -16.93
N PRO A 52 -1.71 8.89 -16.73
CA PRO A 52 -2.75 8.12 -16.06
C PRO A 52 -3.10 6.81 -16.78
N GLU A 53 -2.80 6.71 -18.08
CA GLU A 53 -2.99 5.52 -18.89
C GLU A 53 -2.14 4.33 -18.44
N MET A 54 -1.11 4.54 -17.62
CA MET A 54 -0.27 3.44 -17.09
C MET A 54 -1.01 2.48 -16.16
N LEU A 55 -2.12 2.92 -15.56
CA LEU A 55 -2.90 2.12 -14.61
C LEU A 55 -3.85 1.11 -15.28
N ASN A 56 -4.17 1.30 -16.56
CA ASN A 56 -5.15 0.51 -17.28
C ASN A 56 -4.47 -0.36 -18.34
N SER A 57 -4.92 -1.60 -18.51
CA SER A 57 -4.57 -2.37 -19.72
C SER A 57 -5.19 -1.71 -20.95
N GLN A 58 -4.44 -1.62 -22.05
CA GLN A 58 -5.02 -1.30 -23.37
C GLN A 58 -5.80 -2.49 -23.92
#